data_AF-A0A3P1VC09-F1
#
_entry.id   AF-A0A3P1VC09-F1
#
_cell.length_a   1.000
_cell.length_b   1.000
_cell.length_c   1.000
_cell.angle_alpha   90.00
_cell.angle_beta   90.00
_cell.angle_gamma   90.00
#
_symmetry.space_group_name_H-M   'P 1'
#
loop_
_entity.id
_entity.type
_entity.pdbx_description
1 polymer ?
#
loop_
_entity_poly.entity_id
_entity_poly.type
_entity_poly.pdbx_seq_one_letter_code
_entity_poly.pdbx_strand_id
1 'polypeptide(L)'
;MQKSTEFPSVVIKEITFNNDNKIKFNKDDIILLVGANNVGKSRALKDLREDLNNTSKSKVIIKNVAYEATGFSGDKLRDYFERNFAKSSYGGYNVWMDDSNSYTFDEYSFTNISDEKDYYKAMFSFLSTENRLGLTRPINFNLVVDNQSLNIVQKLEKDFDSITSLNQALNLGFQNSVEVYEDYVDGHLIKKYKIGESRAIADAIDSNSREKVNKLRSFEDLHNQGDGIRTAVAILSSVIVSEHSLFLIDEPETFLHPPQAKILGKNMVKLSTGKQLFISTHNIDFIRGVLEEDSSRVKIIKIDRLDNYNTFNLVDNDSINRISSDKNLKYTNILNGLFYNQVVLCENESDCKFYSAILEHEELTIYQNTLFCAVGGKEQLKKIVPLLKELNIDYRIIADIDLINNIDSLKQLLNSAIPECYNEIAVQHKKFLENFQKETNSQVKTQEVIRAEINSLFNEDKYISSKTAEQMKSLLRDVNNLKLLKTGGKAVIPQGDCVRLFKQIVDFLKENNIYVLECGEIERFVPDISGHGNNWVEKTFTKYEDISADVYDEARKFIRTVFI
;
A
#
# COMPACT_ATOMS: atom_id res chain seq x y z
N MET A 1 42.67 12.61 17.47
CA MET A 1 42.17 12.56 16.08
C MET A 1 41.73 11.13 15.79
N GLN A 2 40.43 10.83 15.88
CA GLN A 2 39.90 9.58 15.35
C GLN A 2 40.13 9.61 13.83
N LYS A 3 41.00 8.72 13.32
CA LYS A 3 41.01 8.43 11.89
C LYS A 3 39.62 7.87 11.57
N SER A 4 38.82 8.61 10.81
CA SER A 4 37.62 8.05 10.19
C SER A 4 38.07 6.94 9.24
N THR A 5 37.98 5.69 9.69
CA THR A 5 38.13 4.50 8.84
C THR A 5 36.91 4.44 7.93
N GLU A 6 36.94 5.23 6.87
CA GLU A 6 35.91 5.26 5.85
C GLU A 6 36.01 3.96 5.04
N PHE A 7 35.15 2.98 5.33
CA PHE A 7 35.05 1.70 4.64
C PHE A 7 34.54 1.90 3.20
N PRO A 8 34.92 1.03 2.25
CA PRO A 8 34.33 1.04 0.91
C PRO A 8 32.81 0.96 0.98
N SER A 9 32.12 1.93 0.38
CA SER A 9 30.65 1.98 0.40
C SER A 9 30.10 2.66 -0.85
N VAL A 10 28.95 2.20 -1.33
CA VAL A 10 28.22 2.80 -2.45
C VAL A 10 26.77 3.06 -2.07
N VAL A 11 26.28 4.24 -2.42
CA VAL A 11 24.86 4.61 -2.29
C VAL A 11 24.38 5.27 -3.56
N ILE A 12 23.07 5.27 -3.77
CA ILE A 12 22.40 5.98 -4.85
C ILE A 12 22.09 7.39 -4.38
N LYS A 13 22.58 8.40 -5.10
CA LYS A 13 22.34 9.83 -4.79
C LYS A 13 21.16 10.40 -5.56
N GLU A 14 21.00 9.98 -6.81
CA GLU A 14 19.92 10.43 -7.68
C GLU A 14 19.55 9.34 -8.69
N ILE A 15 18.25 9.19 -8.96
CA ILE A 15 17.74 8.37 -10.06
C ILE A 15 17.01 9.28 -11.03
N THR A 16 17.33 9.13 -12.32
CA THR A 16 16.51 9.65 -13.42
C THR A 16 15.68 8.50 -13.98
N PHE A 17 14.36 8.61 -13.90
CA PHE A 17 13.43 7.60 -14.40
C PHE A 17 13.18 7.74 -15.91
N ASN A 18 12.47 6.77 -16.49
CA ASN A 18 12.16 6.73 -17.93
C ASN A 18 11.28 7.89 -18.43
N ASN A 19 10.62 8.61 -17.53
CA ASN A 19 9.86 9.84 -17.81
C ASN A 19 10.64 11.13 -17.53
N ASP A 20 11.98 11.04 -17.40
CA ASP A 20 12.89 12.14 -17.07
C ASP A 20 12.71 12.76 -15.67
N ASN A 21 11.81 12.22 -14.84
CA ASN A 21 11.71 12.63 -13.44
C ASN A 21 12.99 12.27 -12.68
N LYS A 22 13.46 13.19 -11.83
CA LYS A 22 14.68 13.05 -11.03
C LYS A 22 14.35 13.09 -9.56
N ILE A 23 14.74 12.05 -8.83
CA ILE A 23 14.55 11.97 -7.38
C ILE A 23 15.92 11.80 -6.72
N LYS A 24 16.16 12.59 -5.67
CA LYS A 24 17.40 12.58 -4.88
C LYS A 24 17.21 11.81 -3.56
N PHE A 25 18.28 11.15 -3.13
CA PHE A 25 18.31 10.29 -1.96
C PHE A 25 19.49 10.62 -1.05
N ASN A 26 19.31 10.38 0.24
CA ASN A 26 20.35 10.43 1.26
C ASN A 26 20.89 9.02 1.52
N LYS A 27 22.06 8.94 2.16
CA LYS A 27 22.79 7.69 2.41
C LYS A 27 22.06 6.68 3.32
N ASP A 28 21.08 7.15 4.08
CA ASP A 28 20.38 6.37 5.10
C ASP A 28 18.86 6.32 4.85
N ASP A 29 18.44 6.67 3.63
CA ASP A 29 17.04 6.64 3.22
C ASP A 29 16.55 5.19 3.04
N ILE A 30 15.29 4.97 3.40
CA ILE A 30 14.51 3.77 3.11
C ILE A 30 13.47 4.14 2.06
N ILE A 31 13.73 3.73 0.83
CA ILE A 31 12.91 4.02 -0.34
C ILE A 31 11.91 2.88 -0.54
N LEU A 32 10.62 3.17 -0.47
CA LEU A 32 9.54 2.22 -0.74
C LEU A 32 8.94 2.48 -2.12
N LEU A 33 9.02 1.51 -3.02
CA LEU A 33 8.39 1.52 -4.34
C LEU A 33 7.01 0.87 -4.23
N VAL A 34 5.97 1.65 -4.40
CA VAL A 34 4.56 1.23 -4.30
C VAL A 34 3.82 1.51 -5.61
N GLY A 35 2.61 1.00 -5.74
CA GLY A 35 1.80 1.11 -6.97
C GLY A 35 1.08 -0.19 -7.27
N ALA A 36 0.24 -0.17 -8.30
CA ALA A 36 -0.55 -1.32 -8.71
C ALA A 36 0.29 -2.49 -9.25
N ASN A 37 -0.39 -3.58 -9.61
CA ASN A 37 0.26 -4.72 -10.24
C ASN A 37 0.84 -4.31 -11.61
N ASN A 38 1.99 -4.87 -11.97
CA ASN A 38 2.65 -4.67 -13.27
C ASN A 38 3.09 -3.22 -13.62
N VAL A 39 3.13 -2.31 -12.65
CA VAL A 39 3.64 -0.93 -12.85
C VAL A 39 5.17 -0.85 -12.95
N GLY A 40 5.89 -1.90 -12.54
CA GLY A 40 7.35 -1.98 -12.68
C GLY A 40 8.17 -1.91 -11.39
N LYS A 41 7.56 -2.10 -10.21
CA LYS A 41 8.25 -2.06 -8.89
C LYS A 41 9.50 -2.97 -8.83
N SER A 42 9.32 -4.27 -9.02
CA SER A 42 10.41 -5.26 -9.06
C SER A 42 11.35 -5.05 -10.24
N ARG A 43 10.82 -4.52 -11.36
CA ARG A 43 11.64 -4.20 -12.54
C ARG A 43 12.60 -3.04 -12.26
N ALA A 44 12.20 -2.03 -11.49
CA ALA A 44 13.06 -0.94 -11.05
C ALA A 44 14.25 -1.45 -10.23
N LEU A 45 14.00 -2.36 -9.28
CA LEU A 45 15.07 -3.00 -8.49
C LEU A 45 16.02 -3.82 -9.38
N LYS A 46 15.47 -4.55 -10.37
CA LYS A 46 16.27 -5.28 -11.36
C LYS A 46 17.12 -4.32 -12.22
N ASP A 47 16.57 -3.21 -12.69
CA ASP A 47 17.33 -2.21 -13.45
C ASP A 47 18.49 -1.61 -12.61
N LEU A 48 18.29 -1.37 -11.31
CA LEU A 48 19.36 -0.95 -10.39
C LEU A 48 20.43 -2.03 -10.23
N ARG A 49 20.02 -3.29 -10.02
CA ARG A 49 20.93 -4.43 -9.91
C ARG A 49 21.81 -4.56 -11.14
N GLU A 50 21.21 -4.53 -12.33
CA GLU A 50 21.93 -4.66 -13.60
C GLU A 50 22.91 -3.51 -13.85
N ASP A 51 22.60 -2.29 -13.38
CA ASP A 51 23.50 -1.13 -13.45
C ASP A 51 24.68 -1.23 -12.49
N LEU A 52 24.43 -1.66 -11.24
CA LEU A 52 25.47 -1.92 -10.23
C LEU A 52 26.40 -3.05 -10.65
N ASN A 53 25.88 -4.05 -11.36
CA ASN A 53 26.64 -5.14 -11.94
C ASN A 53 27.41 -4.74 -13.21
N ASN A 54 27.25 -3.49 -13.69
CA ASN A 54 27.84 -2.96 -14.92
C ASN A 54 27.53 -3.83 -16.15
N THR A 55 26.29 -4.33 -16.25
CA THR A 55 25.86 -5.16 -17.39
C THR A 55 25.32 -4.29 -18.54
N SER A 56 25.46 -4.75 -19.77
CA SER A 56 24.95 -4.05 -20.97
C SER A 56 23.44 -4.25 -21.21
N LYS A 57 22.68 -4.72 -20.19
CA LYS A 57 21.24 -4.98 -20.35
C LYS A 57 20.46 -3.67 -20.43
N SER A 58 19.45 -3.63 -21.29
CA SER A 58 18.57 -2.48 -21.42
C SER A 58 17.75 -2.27 -20.15
N LYS A 59 17.85 -1.08 -19.56
CA LYS A 59 16.98 -0.63 -18.47
C LYS A 59 15.62 -0.19 -19.05
N VAL A 60 14.54 -0.39 -18.30
CA VAL A 60 13.16 -0.13 -18.76
C VAL A 60 12.52 1.01 -17.96
N ILE A 61 12.66 0.95 -16.63
CA ILE A 61 12.08 1.90 -15.68
C ILE A 61 13.07 3.02 -15.36
N ILE A 62 14.36 2.67 -15.24
CA ILE A 62 15.42 3.60 -14.83
C ILE A 62 16.25 4.01 -16.04
N LYS A 63 16.34 5.31 -16.29
CA LYS A 63 17.13 5.86 -17.39
C LYS A 63 18.59 6.06 -17.00
N ASN A 64 18.83 6.68 -15.85
CA ASN A 64 20.18 6.94 -15.34
C ASN A 64 20.23 6.90 -13.81
N VAL A 65 21.40 6.58 -13.26
CA VAL A 65 21.65 6.54 -11.81
C VAL A 65 22.95 7.26 -11.51
N ALA A 66 22.91 8.18 -10.56
CA ALA A 66 24.09 8.81 -10.00
C ALA A 66 24.41 8.16 -8.64
N TYR A 67 25.63 7.63 -8.52
CA TYR A 67 26.12 7.00 -7.32
C TYR A 67 27.02 7.95 -6.53
N GLU A 68 27.12 7.72 -5.23
CA GLU A 68 28.17 8.27 -4.38
C GLU A 68 28.93 7.10 -3.78
N ALA A 69 30.22 7.02 -4.10
CA ALA A 69 31.13 6.00 -3.62
C ALA A 69 32.17 6.63 -2.70
N THR A 70 32.53 5.92 -1.63
CA THR A 70 33.57 6.34 -0.67
C THR A 70 34.47 5.17 -0.33
N GLY A 71 35.74 5.43 -0.04
CA GLY A 71 36.68 4.41 0.41
C GLY A 71 37.25 3.47 -0.66
N PHE A 72 37.21 3.82 -1.95
CA PHE A 72 37.66 2.97 -3.08
C PHE A 72 39.17 3.04 -3.35
N SER A 73 40.01 3.07 -2.30
CA SER A 73 41.45 2.92 -2.48
C SER A 73 41.86 1.45 -2.49
N GLY A 74 42.93 1.10 -3.21
CA GLY A 74 43.42 -0.29 -3.35
C GLY A 74 43.52 -1.05 -2.04
N ASP A 75 44.16 -0.46 -1.02
CA ASP A 75 44.30 -1.08 0.31
C ASP A 75 42.95 -1.31 0.99
N LYS A 76 42.02 -0.35 0.92
CA LYS A 76 40.71 -0.46 1.56
C LYS A 76 39.81 -1.49 0.88
N LEU A 77 39.86 -1.54 -0.45
CA LEU A 77 39.14 -2.57 -1.22
C LEU A 77 39.71 -3.94 -0.90
N ARG A 78 41.03 -4.10 -0.90
CA ARG A 78 41.67 -5.36 -0.51
C ARG A 78 41.24 -5.81 0.89
N ASP A 79 41.33 -4.92 1.88
CA ASP A 79 40.90 -5.20 3.26
C ASP A 79 39.41 -5.56 3.34
N TYR A 80 38.57 -4.94 2.51
CA TYR A 80 37.15 -5.28 2.42
C TYR A 80 36.93 -6.67 1.81
N PHE A 81 37.62 -7.00 0.71
CA PHE A 81 37.48 -8.28 0.03
C PHE A 81 38.00 -9.44 0.89
N GLU A 82 39.12 -9.26 1.58
CA GLU A 82 39.69 -10.24 2.51
C GLU A 82 38.74 -10.59 3.67
N ARG A 83 37.96 -9.61 4.15
CA ARG A 83 37.02 -9.78 5.26
C ARG A 83 35.66 -10.33 4.83
N ASN A 84 35.26 -10.15 3.56
CA ASN A 84 33.89 -10.44 3.11
C ASN A 84 33.80 -11.57 2.06
N PHE A 85 34.88 -11.94 1.39
CA PHE A 85 34.86 -12.96 0.33
C PHE A 85 35.92 -14.04 0.55
N ALA A 86 35.56 -15.28 0.21
CA ALA A 86 36.50 -16.39 0.22
C ALA A 86 37.49 -16.27 -0.96
N LYS A 87 38.78 -16.41 -0.66
CA LYS A 87 39.84 -16.43 -1.66
C LYS A 87 39.84 -17.78 -2.39
N SER A 88 39.78 -17.76 -3.71
CA SER A 88 39.87 -18.97 -4.55
C SER A 88 41.26 -19.58 -4.52
N SER A 89 41.38 -20.84 -4.96
CA SER A 89 42.67 -21.54 -5.09
C SER A 89 43.66 -20.82 -6.01
N TYR A 90 43.17 -19.98 -6.93
CA TYR A 90 43.98 -19.17 -7.85
C TYR A 90 44.33 -17.78 -7.28
N GLY A 91 43.96 -17.49 -6.04
CA GLY A 91 44.31 -16.24 -5.35
C GLY A 91 43.38 -15.05 -5.60
N GLY A 92 42.35 -15.19 -6.44
CA GLY A 92 41.33 -14.16 -6.65
C GLY A 92 40.09 -14.33 -5.76
N TYR A 93 39.28 -13.27 -5.64
CA TYR A 93 38.00 -13.24 -4.94
C TYR A 93 36.85 -13.34 -5.94
N ASN A 94 35.97 -14.34 -5.77
CA ASN A 94 34.82 -14.52 -6.65
C ASN A 94 33.58 -13.83 -6.07
N VAL A 95 33.04 -12.88 -6.83
CA VAL A 95 31.79 -12.17 -6.52
C VAL A 95 30.70 -12.68 -7.45
N TRP A 96 29.68 -13.30 -6.88
CA TRP A 96 28.53 -13.79 -7.63
C TRP A 96 27.57 -12.64 -7.93
N MET A 97 27.23 -12.46 -9.21
CA MET A 97 26.27 -11.44 -9.65
C MET A 97 24.86 -12.02 -9.81
N ASP A 98 24.78 -13.32 -10.12
CA ASP A 98 23.59 -14.17 -10.13
C ASP A 98 24.00 -15.65 -10.00
N ASP A 99 23.05 -16.58 -10.07
CA ASP A 99 23.27 -18.03 -9.91
C ASP A 99 24.23 -18.64 -10.96
N SER A 100 24.47 -17.93 -12.06
CA SER A 100 25.25 -18.40 -13.21
C SER A 100 26.50 -17.60 -13.50
N ASN A 101 26.56 -16.35 -13.06
CA ASN A 101 27.61 -15.40 -13.39
C ASN A 101 28.36 -14.95 -12.14
N SER A 102 29.69 -15.05 -12.20
CA SER A 102 30.58 -14.48 -11.20
C SER A 102 31.66 -13.63 -11.87
N TYR A 103 32.18 -12.67 -11.12
CA TYR A 103 33.32 -11.85 -11.49
C TYR A 103 34.45 -12.08 -10.50
N THR A 104 35.64 -12.34 -10.99
CA THR A 104 36.83 -12.57 -10.16
C THR A 104 37.65 -11.31 -10.05
N PHE A 105 37.90 -10.85 -8.82
CA PHE A 105 38.86 -9.79 -8.52
C PHE A 105 40.18 -10.40 -8.10
N ASP A 106 41.23 -10.13 -8.86
CA ASP A 106 42.59 -10.56 -8.57
C ASP A 106 43.42 -9.44 -7.94
N GLU A 107 44.69 -9.74 -7.70
CA GLU A 107 45.61 -8.77 -7.12
C GLU A 107 45.81 -7.52 -7.99
N TYR A 108 45.79 -7.70 -9.31
CA TYR A 108 45.95 -6.60 -10.25
C TYR A 108 44.79 -5.61 -10.17
N SER A 109 43.57 -6.14 -9.96
CA SER A 109 42.35 -5.34 -9.78
C SER A 109 42.58 -4.22 -8.75
N PHE A 110 43.10 -4.55 -7.57
CA PHE A 110 43.29 -3.58 -6.48
C PHE A 110 44.45 -2.59 -6.70
N THR A 111 45.35 -2.85 -7.66
CA THR A 111 46.49 -1.98 -7.95
C THR A 111 46.20 -0.92 -9.01
N ASN A 112 45.21 -1.16 -9.88
CA ASN A 112 44.91 -0.28 -11.02
C ASN A 112 43.41 -0.02 -11.13
N ILE A 113 42.86 0.76 -10.20
CA ILE A 113 41.44 1.12 -10.15
C ILE A 113 41.19 2.24 -11.17
N SER A 114 40.68 1.88 -12.34
CA SER A 114 40.32 2.83 -13.41
C SER A 114 38.94 3.45 -13.21
N ASP A 115 37.97 2.66 -12.73
CA ASP A 115 36.60 3.07 -12.48
C ASP A 115 36.09 2.40 -11.20
N GLU A 116 35.56 3.20 -10.28
CA GLU A 116 34.96 2.70 -9.03
C GLU A 116 33.75 1.79 -9.31
N LYS A 117 33.03 2.04 -10.43
CA LYS A 117 31.83 1.28 -10.81
C LYS A 117 32.12 -0.21 -11.02
N ASP A 118 33.34 -0.58 -11.39
CA ASP A 118 33.71 -1.99 -11.58
C ASP A 118 33.61 -2.81 -10.29
N TYR A 119 33.67 -2.15 -9.14
CA TYR A 119 33.61 -2.76 -7.81
C TYR A 119 32.20 -2.73 -7.20
N TYR A 120 31.25 -1.97 -7.77
CA TYR A 120 29.91 -1.82 -7.18
C TYR A 120 29.18 -3.16 -7.03
N LYS A 121 29.44 -4.11 -7.94
CA LYS A 121 28.93 -5.49 -7.88
C LYS A 121 29.23 -6.23 -6.57
N ALA A 122 30.26 -5.81 -5.83
CA ALA A 122 30.67 -6.39 -4.56
C ALA A 122 30.14 -5.62 -3.33
N MET A 123 29.41 -4.51 -3.53
CA MET A 123 29.13 -3.51 -2.49
C MET A 123 27.64 -3.37 -2.14
N PHE A 124 26.78 -4.22 -2.71
CA PHE A 124 25.34 -4.18 -2.47
C PHE A 124 24.74 -5.58 -2.28
N SER A 125 23.59 -5.64 -1.64
CA SER A 125 22.79 -6.86 -1.51
C SER A 125 21.53 -6.77 -2.36
N PHE A 126 21.26 -7.79 -3.18
CA PHE A 126 19.96 -7.97 -3.84
C PHE A 126 19.22 -9.15 -3.22
N LEU A 127 18.09 -8.89 -2.58
CA LEU A 127 17.25 -9.88 -1.92
C LEU A 127 15.90 -9.97 -2.66
N SER A 128 15.90 -10.70 -3.77
CA SER A 128 14.68 -11.06 -4.49
C SER A 128 13.88 -12.13 -3.77
N THR A 129 12.63 -12.36 -4.20
CA THR A 129 11.81 -13.48 -3.74
C THR A 129 12.44 -14.84 -4.00
N GLU A 130 13.15 -14.98 -5.14
CA GLU A 130 13.74 -16.25 -5.56
C GLU A 130 15.02 -16.58 -4.77
N ASN A 131 15.97 -15.64 -4.71
CA ASN A 131 17.30 -15.92 -4.14
C ASN A 131 17.31 -15.96 -2.61
N ARG A 132 16.45 -15.20 -1.91
CA ARG A 132 16.54 -15.08 -0.44
C ARG A 132 16.20 -16.38 0.31
N LEU A 133 15.36 -17.23 -0.25
CA LEU A 133 15.08 -18.56 0.34
C LEU A 133 16.28 -19.50 0.26
N GLY A 134 17.20 -19.24 -0.68
CA GLY A 134 18.50 -19.91 -0.79
C GLY A 134 19.39 -19.62 0.42
N LEU A 135 19.32 -18.39 0.97
CA LEU A 135 20.21 -17.91 2.04
C LEU A 135 20.10 -18.66 3.37
N THR A 136 19.00 -19.38 3.57
CA THR A 136 18.74 -20.16 4.80
C THR A 136 18.82 -21.67 4.57
N ARG A 137 19.23 -22.11 3.38
CA ARG A 137 19.40 -23.54 3.09
C ARG A 137 20.60 -24.11 3.89
N PRO A 138 20.53 -25.39 4.29
CA PRO A 138 21.68 -26.07 4.86
C PRO A 138 22.87 -26.04 3.89
N ILE A 139 24.03 -25.62 4.39
CA ILE A 139 25.26 -25.51 3.61
C ILE A 139 26.01 -26.83 3.74
N ASN A 140 26.07 -27.58 2.65
CA ASN A 140 26.82 -28.84 2.57
C ASN A 140 28.20 -28.59 1.95
N PHE A 141 29.26 -28.89 2.70
CA PHE A 141 30.64 -28.63 2.29
C PHE A 141 31.18 -29.62 1.23
N ASN A 142 30.39 -30.61 0.82
CA ASN A 142 30.71 -31.50 -0.30
C ASN A 142 30.32 -30.97 -1.67
N LEU A 143 29.45 -29.98 -1.70
CA LEU A 143 28.94 -29.38 -2.93
C LEU A 143 29.62 -28.04 -3.16
N VAL A 144 29.32 -27.41 -4.29
CA VAL A 144 29.68 -26.00 -4.50
C VAL A 144 29.00 -25.19 -3.41
N VAL A 145 29.82 -24.57 -2.56
CA VAL A 145 29.34 -23.81 -1.40
C VAL A 145 28.85 -22.44 -1.86
N ASP A 146 27.63 -22.09 -1.45
CA ASP A 146 27.14 -20.72 -1.56
C ASP A 146 27.91 -19.83 -0.57
N ASN A 147 28.87 -19.08 -1.11
CA ASN A 147 29.73 -18.20 -0.32
C ASN A 147 28.96 -17.06 0.35
N GLN A 148 27.83 -16.62 -0.20
CA GLN A 148 27.02 -15.56 0.40
C GLN A 148 26.32 -16.09 1.65
N SER A 149 25.63 -17.21 1.52
CA SER A 149 25.01 -17.92 2.65
C SER A 149 26.03 -18.27 3.73
N LEU A 150 27.20 -18.80 3.32
CA LEU A 150 28.26 -19.16 4.26
C LEU A 150 28.79 -17.96 5.04
N ASN A 151 29.02 -16.82 4.38
CA ASN A 151 29.50 -15.62 5.05
C ASN A 151 28.49 -15.13 6.11
N ILE A 152 27.19 -15.13 5.79
CA ILE A 152 26.13 -14.75 6.73
C ILE A 152 26.14 -15.68 7.95
N VAL A 153 26.13 -17.00 7.71
CA VAL A 153 26.17 -18.02 8.78
C VAL A 153 27.41 -17.85 9.66
N GLN A 154 28.59 -17.72 9.06
CA GLN A 154 29.85 -17.59 9.79
C GLN A 154 29.92 -16.30 10.62
N LYS A 155 29.38 -15.19 10.12
CA LYS A 155 29.33 -13.94 10.87
C LYS A 155 28.39 -14.05 12.06
N LEU A 156 27.19 -14.63 11.87
CA LEU A 156 26.26 -14.87 12.97
C LEU A 156 26.81 -15.83 14.03
N GLU A 157 27.56 -16.85 13.61
CA GLU A 157 28.21 -17.81 14.51
C GLU A 157 29.31 -17.16 15.37
N LYS A 158 30.06 -16.21 14.80
CA LYS A 158 31.18 -15.54 15.47
C LYS A 158 30.78 -14.33 16.30
N ASP A 159 29.73 -13.61 15.89
CA ASP A 159 29.29 -12.36 16.51
C ASP A 159 28.00 -12.55 17.30
N PHE A 160 28.16 -12.60 18.63
CA PHE A 160 27.06 -12.76 19.57
C PHE A 160 26.04 -11.61 19.52
N ASP A 161 26.49 -10.39 19.24
CA ASP A 161 25.61 -9.22 19.17
C ASP A 161 24.71 -9.28 17.93
N SER A 162 25.25 -9.74 16.80
CA SER A 162 24.48 -9.95 15.57
C SER A 162 23.38 -11.01 15.73
N ILE A 163 23.71 -12.20 16.26
CA ILE A 163 22.71 -13.26 16.47
C ILE A 163 21.68 -12.88 17.54
N THR A 164 22.09 -12.13 18.58
CA THR A 164 21.17 -11.60 19.59
C THR A 164 20.20 -10.59 18.99
N SER A 165 20.71 -9.65 18.18
CA SER A 165 19.87 -8.66 17.48
C SER A 165 18.87 -9.31 16.53
N LEU A 166 19.30 -10.35 15.81
CA LEU A 166 18.42 -11.16 14.97
C LEU A 166 17.32 -11.83 15.81
N ASN A 167 17.70 -12.47 16.91
CA ASN A 167 16.76 -13.18 17.78
C ASN A 167 15.76 -12.26 18.49
N GLN A 168 16.17 -11.05 18.87
CA GLN A 168 15.26 -10.02 19.39
C GLN A 168 14.21 -9.62 18.34
N ALA A 169 14.65 -9.40 17.10
CA ALA A 169 13.76 -9.06 15.98
C ALA A 169 12.78 -10.19 15.66
N LEU A 170 13.23 -11.44 15.65
CA LEU A 170 12.39 -12.62 15.41
C LEU A 170 11.40 -12.89 16.54
N ASN A 171 11.82 -12.75 17.80
CA ASN A 171 10.95 -12.99 18.96
C ASN A 171 9.71 -12.07 18.95
N LEU A 172 9.88 -10.80 18.57
CA LEU A 172 8.78 -9.84 18.51
C LEU A 172 7.65 -10.27 17.55
N GLY A 173 8.00 -10.88 16.40
CA GLY A 173 7.03 -11.23 15.35
C GLY A 173 6.63 -12.70 15.28
N PHE A 174 7.50 -13.59 15.74
CA PHE A 174 7.35 -15.03 15.56
C PHE A 174 7.46 -15.82 16.87
N GLN A 175 7.83 -15.19 17.98
CA GLN A 175 8.09 -15.85 19.29
C GLN A 175 9.15 -16.97 19.22
N ASN A 176 9.96 -16.94 18.16
CA ASN A 176 10.98 -17.92 17.86
C ASN A 176 12.35 -17.24 17.75
N SER A 177 13.39 -18.04 17.95
CA SER A 177 14.78 -17.66 17.77
C SER A 177 15.52 -18.74 17.00
N VAL A 178 16.63 -18.35 16.38
CA VAL A 178 17.50 -19.23 15.62
C VAL A 178 18.89 -19.29 16.23
N GLU A 179 19.58 -20.39 16.00
CA GLU A 179 20.98 -20.58 16.34
C GLU A 179 21.68 -21.38 15.24
N VAL A 180 22.95 -21.07 14.99
CA VAL A 180 23.79 -21.80 14.03
C VAL A 180 24.17 -23.15 14.63
N TYR A 181 24.04 -24.21 13.84
CA TYR A 181 24.35 -25.57 14.24
C TYR A 181 25.20 -26.27 13.20
N GLU A 182 26.27 -26.90 13.66
CA GLU A 182 27.13 -27.79 12.88
C GLU A 182 26.68 -29.24 13.09
N ASP A 183 26.44 -29.94 11.98
CA ASP A 183 26.04 -31.34 11.94
C ASP A 183 26.98 -32.13 11.04
N TYR A 184 27.03 -33.45 11.23
CA TYR A 184 27.82 -34.37 10.40
C TYR A 184 26.90 -35.45 9.84
N VAL A 185 26.60 -35.36 8.53
CA VAL A 185 25.78 -36.33 7.82
C VAL A 185 26.67 -37.08 6.84
N ASP A 186 26.69 -38.41 6.94
CA ASP A 186 27.54 -39.30 6.13
C ASP A 186 29.04 -38.93 6.13
N GLY A 187 29.54 -38.40 7.26
CA GLY A 187 30.94 -37.98 7.40
C GLY A 187 31.26 -36.59 6.86
N HIS A 188 30.24 -35.83 6.49
CA HIS A 188 30.40 -34.52 5.86
C HIS A 188 29.80 -33.40 6.70
N LEU A 189 30.54 -32.30 6.82
CA LEU A 189 30.12 -31.14 7.59
C LEU A 189 28.94 -30.45 6.91
N ILE A 190 27.91 -30.16 7.69
CA ILE A 190 26.76 -29.35 7.29
C ILE A 190 26.57 -28.23 8.30
N LYS A 191 26.47 -26.99 7.81
CA LYS A 191 26.05 -25.84 8.62
C LYS A 191 24.59 -25.49 8.33
N LYS A 192 23.79 -25.32 9.37
CA LYS A 192 22.36 -24.99 9.26
C LYS A 192 21.89 -24.15 10.43
N TYR A 193 20.65 -23.66 10.35
CA TYR A 193 19.98 -23.00 11.45
C TYR A 193 19.03 -23.96 12.16
N LYS A 194 19.14 -24.02 13.48
CA LYS A 194 18.12 -24.58 14.37
C LYS A 194 17.15 -23.49 14.79
N ILE A 195 15.90 -23.85 14.99
CA ILE A 195 14.83 -22.92 15.39
C ILE A 195 13.94 -23.51 16.48
N GLY A 196 13.53 -22.67 17.41
CA GLY A 196 12.57 -23.01 18.45
C GLY A 196 12.07 -21.77 19.18
N GLU A 197 11.23 -21.97 20.20
CA GLU A 197 10.78 -20.89 21.07
C GLU A 197 11.98 -20.14 21.66
N SER A 198 11.90 -18.81 21.69
CA SER A 198 13.04 -17.96 22.08
C SER A 198 13.64 -18.30 23.44
N ARG A 199 12.81 -18.68 24.43
CA ARG A 199 13.28 -19.09 25.76
C ARG A 199 14.06 -20.41 25.71
N ALA A 200 13.56 -21.39 24.95
CA ALA A 200 14.20 -22.70 24.85
C ALA A 200 15.55 -22.62 24.12
N ILE A 201 15.65 -21.76 23.09
CA ILE A 201 16.93 -21.49 22.41
C ILE A 201 17.90 -20.79 23.36
N ALA A 202 17.47 -19.77 24.11
CA ALA A 202 18.30 -19.10 25.10
C ALA A 202 18.82 -20.08 26.17
N ASP A 203 17.95 -20.93 26.73
CA ASP A 203 18.32 -21.97 27.70
C ASP A 203 19.35 -22.95 27.14
N ALA A 204 19.26 -23.28 25.84
CA ALA A 204 20.23 -24.13 25.17
C ALA A 204 21.58 -23.44 24.98
N ILE A 205 21.58 -22.14 24.64
CA ILE A 205 22.80 -21.34 24.45
C ILE A 205 23.54 -21.13 25.78
N ASP A 206 22.82 -20.93 26.89
CA ASP A 206 23.39 -20.72 28.23
C ASP A 206 23.92 -22.01 28.88
N SER A 207 23.63 -23.17 28.28
CA SER A 207 24.11 -24.46 28.76
C SER A 207 25.60 -24.67 28.46
N ASN A 208 26.24 -25.59 29.18
CA ASN A 208 27.62 -26.00 28.85
C ASN A 208 27.71 -26.58 27.42
N SER A 209 28.91 -26.57 26.83
CA SER A 209 29.12 -26.89 25.41
C SER A 209 28.52 -28.23 24.95
N ARG A 210 28.64 -29.29 25.76
CA ARG A 210 28.09 -30.62 25.42
C ARG A 210 26.57 -30.64 25.49
N GLU A 211 26.00 -30.00 26.51
CA GLU A 211 24.57 -29.91 26.69
C GLU A 211 23.91 -28.99 25.65
N LYS A 212 24.55 -27.88 25.29
CA LYS A 212 24.14 -26.99 24.19
C LYS A 212 23.93 -27.76 22.90
N VAL A 213 24.94 -28.53 22.47
CA VAL A 213 24.85 -29.33 21.23
C VAL A 213 23.70 -30.34 21.28
N ASN A 214 23.52 -31.02 22.42
CA ASN A 214 22.44 -32.00 22.58
C ASN A 214 21.05 -31.34 22.56
N LYS A 215 20.88 -30.20 23.25
CA LYS A 215 19.63 -29.43 23.26
C LYS A 215 19.33 -28.90 21.86
N LEU A 216 20.31 -28.26 21.21
CA LEU A 216 20.15 -27.72 19.86
C LEU A 216 19.79 -28.80 18.82
N ARG A 217 20.33 -30.02 18.97
CA ARG A 217 20.01 -31.14 18.09
C ARG A 217 18.52 -31.49 18.08
N SER A 218 17.84 -31.33 19.23
CA SER A 218 16.40 -31.63 19.37
C SER A 218 15.47 -30.59 18.74
N PHE A 219 15.96 -29.36 18.49
CA PHE A 219 15.17 -28.35 17.79
C PHE A 219 15.00 -28.69 16.31
N GLU A 220 13.95 -28.14 15.71
CA GLU A 220 13.68 -28.29 14.29
C GLU A 220 14.71 -27.51 13.46
N ASP A 221 14.94 -27.97 12.23
CA ASP A 221 15.76 -27.25 11.26
C ASP A 221 14.92 -26.12 10.65
N LEU A 222 15.48 -24.91 10.55
CA LEU A 222 14.81 -23.76 9.92
C LEU A 222 14.39 -24.07 8.48
N HIS A 223 15.17 -24.90 7.78
CA HIS A 223 14.87 -25.33 6.42
C HIS A 223 13.51 -26.03 6.29
N ASN A 224 13.03 -26.68 7.35
CA ASN A 224 11.76 -27.40 7.38
C ASN A 224 10.58 -26.51 7.82
N GLN A 225 10.84 -25.23 8.13
CA GLN A 225 9.79 -24.27 8.50
C GLN A 225 9.13 -23.64 7.27
N GLY A 226 7.99 -22.99 7.49
CA GLY A 226 7.32 -22.19 6.47
C GLY A 226 8.19 -21.04 5.93
N ASP A 227 7.94 -20.67 4.67
CA ASP A 227 8.75 -19.68 3.94
C ASP A 227 8.73 -18.28 4.56
N GLY A 228 7.71 -17.95 5.36
CA GLY A 228 7.61 -16.68 6.09
C GLY A 228 8.78 -16.45 7.03
N ILE A 229 9.01 -17.35 7.99
CA ILE A 229 10.11 -17.20 8.96
C ILE A 229 11.47 -17.37 8.30
N ARG A 230 11.58 -18.27 7.31
CA ARG A 230 12.81 -18.44 6.51
C ARG A 230 13.20 -17.14 5.80
N THR A 231 12.22 -16.47 5.19
CA THR A 231 12.40 -15.17 4.54
C THR A 231 12.80 -14.09 5.54
N ALA A 232 12.13 -14.01 6.69
CA ALA A 232 12.47 -13.06 7.74
C ALA A 232 13.91 -13.24 8.24
N VAL A 233 14.33 -14.48 8.52
CA VAL A 233 15.71 -14.79 8.92
C VAL A 233 16.69 -14.38 7.82
N ALA A 234 16.43 -14.72 6.56
CA ALA A 234 17.30 -14.36 5.43
C ALA A 234 17.50 -12.84 5.29
N ILE A 235 16.42 -12.07 5.35
CA ILE A 235 16.48 -10.61 5.18
C ILE A 235 17.17 -9.96 6.38
N LEU A 236 16.72 -10.28 7.60
CA LEU A 236 17.24 -9.65 8.81
C LEU A 236 18.72 -10.01 9.03
N SER A 237 19.10 -11.28 8.87
CA SER A 237 20.51 -11.68 8.97
C SER A 237 21.39 -10.96 7.94
N SER A 238 20.95 -10.88 6.68
CA SER A 238 21.68 -10.17 5.62
C SER A 238 21.90 -8.70 5.96
N VAL A 239 20.88 -8.04 6.50
CA VAL A 239 20.94 -6.62 6.88
C VAL A 239 21.80 -6.42 8.13
N ILE A 240 21.80 -7.34 9.08
CA ILE A 240 22.61 -7.24 10.30
C ILE A 240 24.09 -7.43 9.97
N VAL A 241 24.46 -8.52 9.28
CA VAL A 241 25.87 -8.95 9.18
C VAL A 241 26.63 -8.40 7.97
N SER A 242 25.92 -7.96 6.93
CA SER A 242 26.57 -7.44 5.74
C SER A 242 27.16 -6.05 5.99
N GLU A 243 28.38 -5.82 5.49
CA GLU A 243 29.03 -4.50 5.47
C GLU A 243 28.51 -3.61 4.31
N HIS A 244 27.57 -4.10 3.50
CA HIS A 244 26.99 -3.32 2.40
C HIS A 244 26.26 -2.08 2.91
N SER A 245 26.37 -0.98 2.19
CA SER A 245 25.63 0.26 2.42
C SER A 245 24.32 0.33 1.63
N LEU A 246 24.16 -0.50 0.59
CA LEU A 246 23.00 -0.49 -0.30
C LEU A 246 22.32 -1.86 -0.34
N PHE A 247 21.00 -1.87 -0.10
CA PHE A 247 20.17 -3.05 -0.17
C PHE A 247 19.00 -2.84 -1.13
N LEU A 248 18.79 -3.80 -2.01
CA LEU A 248 17.67 -3.87 -2.94
C LEU A 248 16.81 -5.08 -2.53
N ILE A 249 15.60 -4.87 -2.04
CA ILE A 249 14.77 -5.92 -1.44
C ILE A 249 13.43 -5.99 -2.16
N ASP A 250 13.12 -7.12 -2.77
CA ASP A 250 11.87 -7.29 -3.53
C ASP A 250 10.82 -7.96 -2.65
N GLU A 251 9.70 -7.30 -2.36
CA GLU A 251 8.58 -7.85 -1.57
C GLU A 251 9.03 -8.60 -0.29
N PRO A 252 9.63 -7.91 0.70
CA PRO A 252 10.08 -8.53 1.95
C PRO A 252 8.96 -9.22 2.75
N GLU A 253 7.72 -8.77 2.55
CA GLU A 253 6.53 -9.30 3.21
C GLU A 253 5.99 -10.60 2.64
N THR A 254 6.47 -11.07 1.47
CA THR A 254 5.90 -12.27 0.84
C THR A 254 5.97 -13.43 1.84
N PHE A 255 4.88 -14.18 1.96
CA PHE A 255 4.69 -15.29 2.93
C PHE A 255 4.46 -14.89 4.39
N LEU A 256 4.34 -13.59 4.72
CA LEU A 256 4.05 -13.11 6.07
C LEU A 256 2.58 -12.71 6.25
N HIS A 257 2.04 -13.02 7.43
CA HIS A 257 0.75 -12.47 7.84
C HIS A 257 0.88 -10.97 8.18
N PRO A 258 -0.21 -10.18 8.09
CA PRO A 258 -0.18 -8.74 8.31
C PRO A 258 0.57 -8.26 9.58
N PRO A 259 0.38 -8.88 10.77
CA PRO A 259 1.13 -8.48 11.97
C PRO A 259 2.64 -8.71 11.84
N GLN A 260 3.05 -9.79 11.17
CA GLN A 260 4.45 -10.13 10.96
C GLN A 260 5.10 -9.19 9.94
N ALA A 261 4.38 -8.86 8.85
CA ALA A 261 4.83 -7.87 7.87
C ALA A 261 5.08 -6.50 8.52
N LYS A 262 4.17 -6.07 9.40
CA LYS A 262 4.35 -4.85 10.20
C LYS A 262 5.59 -4.88 11.08
N ILE A 263 5.83 -6.00 11.77
CA ILE A 263 6.99 -6.16 12.65
C ILE A 263 8.29 -6.20 11.85
N LEU A 264 8.28 -6.87 10.69
CA LEU A 264 9.41 -6.85 9.77
C LEU A 264 9.73 -5.42 9.31
N GLY A 265 8.72 -4.62 8.96
CA GLY A 265 8.89 -3.21 8.61
C GLY A 265 9.59 -2.41 9.72
N LYS A 266 9.17 -2.57 10.98
CA LYS A 266 9.82 -1.91 12.14
C LYS A 266 11.27 -2.35 12.31
N ASN A 267 11.50 -3.66 12.30
CA ASN A 267 12.84 -4.22 12.44
C ASN A 267 13.77 -3.76 11.32
N MET A 268 13.23 -3.60 10.11
CA MET A 268 14.00 -3.13 8.96
C MET A 268 14.54 -1.73 9.18
N VAL A 269 13.73 -0.79 9.68
CA VAL A 269 14.18 0.57 10.01
C VAL A 269 15.26 0.57 11.10
N LYS A 270 15.04 -0.17 12.19
CA LYS A 270 16.00 -0.25 13.31
C LYS A 270 17.36 -0.79 12.88
N LEU A 271 17.35 -1.94 12.20
CA LEU A 271 18.55 -2.72 11.89
C LEU A 271 19.31 -2.20 10.66
N SER A 272 18.70 -1.31 9.88
CA SER A 272 19.32 -0.69 8.71
C SER A 272 19.89 0.70 8.97
N THR A 273 20.13 1.09 10.22
CA THR A 273 20.74 2.40 10.52
C THR A 273 22.11 2.54 9.83
N GLY A 274 22.30 3.62 9.08
CA GLY A 274 23.48 3.86 8.25
C GLY A 274 23.47 3.12 6.89
N LYS A 275 22.33 2.55 6.47
CA LYS A 275 22.18 1.77 5.24
C LYS A 275 21.04 2.33 4.39
N GLN A 276 21.25 2.40 3.09
CA GLN A 276 20.25 2.79 2.11
C GLN A 276 19.49 1.56 1.59
N LEU A 277 18.16 1.58 1.70
CA LEU A 277 17.30 0.47 1.30
C LEU A 277 16.38 0.91 0.16
N PHE A 278 16.28 0.12 -0.90
CA PHE A 278 15.23 0.22 -1.92
C PHE A 278 14.37 -1.03 -1.84
N ILE A 279 13.10 -0.85 -1.52
CA ILE A 279 12.16 -1.93 -1.21
C ILE A 279 10.95 -1.79 -2.12
N SER A 280 10.62 -2.83 -2.89
CA SER A 280 9.28 -2.93 -3.50
C SER A 280 8.33 -3.58 -2.50
N THR A 281 7.10 -3.07 -2.43
CA THR A 281 6.09 -3.65 -1.53
C THR A 281 4.68 -3.42 -2.09
N HIS A 282 3.77 -4.34 -1.78
CA HIS A 282 2.33 -4.22 -2.02
C HIS A 282 1.54 -4.34 -0.71
N ASN A 283 2.20 -4.21 0.45
CA ASN A 283 1.62 -4.50 1.75
C ASN A 283 1.58 -3.27 2.65
N ILE A 284 0.36 -2.84 2.99
CA ILE A 284 0.17 -1.64 3.82
C ILE A 284 0.70 -1.82 5.23
N ASP A 285 0.66 -3.03 5.78
CA ASP A 285 1.09 -3.29 7.15
C ASP A 285 2.62 -3.20 7.27
N PHE A 286 3.36 -3.62 6.24
CA PHE A 286 4.79 -3.38 6.14
C PHE A 286 5.11 -1.88 6.12
N ILE A 287 4.44 -1.10 5.27
CA ILE A 287 4.61 0.36 5.19
C ILE A 287 4.29 1.02 6.54
N ARG A 288 3.19 0.62 7.19
CA ARG A 288 2.83 1.10 8.53
C ARG A 288 3.91 0.78 9.55
N GLY A 289 4.49 -0.41 9.49
CA GLY A 289 5.62 -0.80 10.33
C GLY A 289 6.82 0.12 10.16
N VAL A 290 7.19 0.40 8.91
CA VAL A 290 8.30 1.29 8.55
C VAL A 290 8.04 2.73 9.03
N LEU A 291 6.85 3.28 8.76
CA LEU A 291 6.50 4.66 9.15
C LEU A 291 6.34 4.84 10.66
N GLU A 292 5.80 3.85 11.37
CA GLU A 292 5.66 3.89 12.83
C GLU A 292 7.00 3.90 13.57
N GLU A 293 8.04 3.34 12.97
CA GLU A 293 9.36 3.27 13.59
C GLU A 293 10.15 4.58 13.41
N ASP A 294 10.36 5.01 12.17
CA ASP A 294 10.97 6.31 11.87
C ASP A 294 10.60 6.76 10.45
N SER A 295 9.59 7.62 10.34
CA SER A 295 9.16 8.17 9.05
C SER A 295 10.11 9.22 8.46
N SER A 296 11.10 9.72 9.22
CA SER A 296 12.01 10.78 8.73
C SER A 296 13.03 10.27 7.71
N ARG A 297 13.34 8.97 7.77
CA ARG A 297 14.23 8.27 6.83
C ARG A 297 13.50 7.68 5.63
N VAL A 298 12.17 7.76 5.58
CA VAL A 298 11.37 7.01 4.61
C VAL A 298 11.03 7.89 3.42
N LYS A 299 11.13 7.34 2.21
CA LYS A 299 10.64 7.97 0.98
C LYS A 299 9.77 6.99 0.22
N ILE A 300 8.50 7.30 0.07
CA ILE A 300 7.57 6.45 -0.69
C ILE A 300 7.45 7.01 -2.10
N ILE A 301 7.73 6.19 -3.10
CA ILE A 301 7.56 6.51 -4.51
C ILE A 301 6.43 5.65 -5.04
N LYS A 302 5.30 6.29 -5.36
CA LYS A 302 4.19 5.65 -6.08
C LYS A 302 4.52 5.64 -7.57
N ILE A 303 4.49 4.44 -8.14
CA ILE A 303 4.68 4.20 -9.57
C ILE A 303 3.33 3.90 -10.17
N ASP A 304 2.88 4.75 -11.09
CA ASP A 304 1.73 4.47 -11.93
C ASP A 304 2.18 4.15 -13.36
N ARG A 305 1.35 3.42 -14.10
CA ARG A 305 1.63 3.02 -15.48
C ARG A 305 0.38 3.15 -16.33
N LEU A 306 0.49 3.94 -17.39
CA LEU A 306 -0.49 4.01 -18.47
C LEU A 306 0.20 3.52 -19.75
N ASP A 307 -0.23 2.38 -20.26
CA ASP A 307 0.39 1.69 -21.40
C ASP A 307 1.91 1.46 -21.21
N ASN A 308 2.74 2.20 -21.94
CA ASN A 308 4.20 2.13 -21.88
C ASN A 308 4.84 3.34 -21.17
N TYR A 309 4.02 4.18 -20.55
CA TYR A 309 4.47 5.38 -19.84
C TYR A 309 4.31 5.19 -18.33
N ASN A 310 5.37 5.49 -17.59
CA ASN A 310 5.37 5.45 -16.13
C ASN A 310 5.39 6.86 -15.56
N THR A 311 4.69 7.04 -14.44
CA THR A 311 4.83 8.24 -13.60
C THR A 311 5.35 7.83 -12.22
N PHE A 312 6.10 8.73 -11.58
CA PHE A 312 6.75 8.50 -10.30
C PHE A 312 6.45 9.68 -9.41
N ASN A 313 5.73 9.44 -8.32
CA ASN A 313 5.30 10.49 -7.41
C ASN A 313 5.84 10.20 -6.00
N LEU A 314 6.52 11.19 -5.42
CA LEU A 314 6.88 11.13 -4.01
C LEU A 314 5.62 11.38 -3.19
N VAL A 315 5.35 10.46 -2.27
CA VAL A 315 4.20 10.53 -1.39
C VAL A 315 4.62 11.22 -0.10
N ASP A 316 3.77 12.13 0.39
CA ASP A 316 3.99 12.81 1.66
C ASP A 316 3.77 11.84 2.84
N ASN A 317 4.82 11.62 3.64
CA ASN A 317 4.74 10.77 4.82
C ASN A 317 3.79 11.36 5.87
N ASP A 318 3.69 12.69 5.96
CA ASP A 318 2.80 13.34 6.92
C ASP A 318 1.33 13.05 6.59
N SER A 319 0.95 13.04 5.31
CA SER A 319 -0.39 12.62 4.86
C SER A 319 -0.70 11.18 5.25
N ILE A 320 0.23 10.24 5.06
CA ILE A 320 0.01 8.82 5.46
C ILE A 320 -0.11 8.69 6.98
N ASN A 321 0.73 9.42 7.74
CA ASN A 321 0.69 9.43 9.19
C ASN A 321 -0.62 10.04 9.72
N ARG A 322 -1.13 11.11 9.10
CA ARG A 322 -2.45 11.69 9.41
C ARG A 322 -3.57 10.66 9.24
N ILE A 323 -3.57 9.92 8.14
CA ILE A 323 -4.58 8.86 7.90
C ILE A 323 -4.44 7.71 8.90
N SER A 324 -3.21 7.28 9.16
CA SER A 324 -2.92 6.13 10.04
C SER A 324 -3.19 6.41 11.51
N SER A 325 -3.08 7.68 11.94
CA SER A 325 -3.32 8.12 13.32
C SER A 325 -4.77 8.54 13.60
N ASP A 326 -5.53 8.93 12.57
CA ASP A 326 -6.94 9.31 12.74
C ASP A 326 -7.80 8.12 13.19
N LYS A 327 -8.63 8.33 14.21
CA LYS A 327 -9.43 7.27 14.84
C LYS A 327 -10.43 6.61 13.90
N ASN A 328 -10.91 7.33 12.89
CA ASN A 328 -11.88 6.84 11.92
C ASN A 328 -11.18 6.35 10.66
N LEU A 329 -10.23 7.11 10.12
CA LEU A 329 -9.60 6.80 8.84
C LEU A 329 -8.62 5.62 8.91
N LYS A 330 -8.00 5.36 10.06
CA LYS A 330 -7.03 4.26 10.19
C LYS A 330 -7.61 2.86 9.91
N TYR A 331 -8.92 2.70 10.10
CA TYR A 331 -9.65 1.44 9.84
C TYR A 331 -10.27 1.39 8.45
N THR A 332 -10.15 2.46 7.67
CA THR A 332 -10.60 2.46 6.29
C THR A 332 -9.53 1.85 5.38
N ASN A 333 -9.97 1.32 4.24
CA ASN A 333 -9.08 0.76 3.22
C ASN A 333 -8.44 1.83 2.33
N ILE A 334 -8.57 3.12 2.65
CA ILE A 334 -8.12 4.23 1.78
C ILE A 334 -6.64 4.11 1.41
N LEU A 335 -5.78 3.75 2.37
CA LEU A 335 -4.34 3.60 2.13
C LEU A 335 -4.01 2.43 1.19
N ASN A 336 -4.88 1.43 1.09
CA ASN A 336 -4.70 0.37 0.10
C ASN A 336 -4.77 0.95 -1.32
N GLY A 337 -5.38 2.13 -1.53
CA GLY A 337 -5.39 2.84 -2.81
C GLY A 337 -3.99 3.14 -3.38
N LEU A 338 -2.94 3.09 -2.56
CA LEU A 338 -1.54 3.13 -3.05
C LEU A 338 -1.19 1.97 -3.97
N PHE A 339 -1.95 0.87 -3.93
CA PHE A 339 -1.73 -0.35 -4.70
C PHE A 339 -2.80 -0.60 -5.78
N TYR A 340 -3.65 0.39 -6.06
CA TYR A 340 -4.68 0.32 -7.11
C TYR A 340 -4.49 1.47 -8.09
N ASN A 341 -5.02 1.31 -9.31
CA ASN A 341 -4.99 2.38 -10.30
C ASN A 341 -5.94 3.52 -9.89
N GLN A 342 -7.05 3.17 -9.23
CA GLN A 342 -8.07 4.13 -8.83
C GLN A 342 -8.84 3.66 -7.59
N VAL A 343 -9.43 4.62 -6.89
CA VAL A 343 -10.32 4.39 -5.75
C VAL A 343 -11.71 4.94 -6.05
N VAL A 344 -12.75 4.13 -5.85
CA VAL A 344 -14.14 4.57 -5.94
C VAL A 344 -14.68 4.73 -4.53
N LEU A 345 -15.05 5.96 -4.19
CA LEU A 345 -15.66 6.31 -2.92
C LEU A 345 -17.18 6.20 -3.05
N CYS A 346 -17.78 5.35 -2.22
CA CYS A 346 -19.24 5.29 -2.08
C CYS A 346 -19.64 5.67 -0.65
N GLU A 347 -20.90 6.08 -0.47
CA GLU A 347 -21.39 6.49 0.84
C GLU A 347 -21.40 5.32 1.83
N ASN A 348 -21.91 4.16 1.41
CA ASN A 348 -22.08 2.98 2.25
C ASN A 348 -21.51 1.70 1.63
N GLU A 349 -21.38 0.66 2.45
CA GLU A 349 -20.84 -0.65 2.05
C GLU A 349 -21.78 -1.39 1.07
N SER A 350 -23.10 -1.21 1.20
CA SER A 350 -24.09 -1.76 0.27
C SER A 350 -23.86 -1.27 -1.16
N ASP A 351 -23.51 0.00 -1.29
CA ASP A 351 -23.33 0.67 -2.56
C ASP A 351 -22.06 0.13 -3.22
N CYS A 352 -20.96 0.02 -2.45
CA CYS A 352 -19.74 -0.64 -2.90
C CYS A 352 -20.02 -2.06 -3.40
N LYS A 353 -20.75 -2.89 -2.63
CA LYS A 353 -21.09 -4.27 -3.03
C LYS A 353 -21.86 -4.29 -4.35
N PHE A 354 -22.89 -3.47 -4.47
CA PHE A 354 -23.71 -3.42 -5.67
C PHE A 354 -22.90 -2.96 -6.90
N TYR A 355 -22.26 -1.80 -6.82
CA TYR A 355 -21.51 -1.24 -7.95
C TYR A 355 -20.30 -2.08 -8.34
N SER A 356 -19.61 -2.68 -7.37
CA SER A 356 -18.45 -3.54 -7.64
C SER A 356 -18.85 -4.81 -8.40
N ALA A 357 -19.99 -5.43 -8.06
CA ALA A 357 -20.52 -6.59 -8.78
C ALA A 357 -20.95 -6.23 -10.22
N ILE A 358 -21.57 -5.06 -10.41
CA ILE A 358 -21.91 -4.59 -11.77
C ILE A 358 -20.62 -4.32 -12.57
N LEU A 359 -19.63 -3.65 -12.00
CA LEU A 359 -18.36 -3.38 -12.70
C LEU A 359 -17.59 -4.66 -13.03
N GLU A 360 -17.58 -5.64 -12.13
CA GLU A 360 -16.95 -6.95 -12.35
C GLU A 360 -17.51 -7.63 -13.61
N HIS A 361 -18.82 -7.55 -13.82
CA HIS A 361 -19.49 -8.05 -15.02
C HIS A 361 -19.17 -7.21 -16.27
N GLU A 362 -19.18 -5.89 -16.16
CA GLU A 362 -19.01 -4.99 -17.32
C GLU A 362 -17.57 -4.94 -17.83
N GLU A 363 -16.61 -4.76 -16.93
CA GLU A 363 -15.21 -4.47 -17.25
C GLU A 363 -14.29 -5.09 -16.20
N LEU A 364 -14.13 -6.42 -16.24
CA LEU A 364 -13.35 -7.20 -15.27
C LEU A 364 -11.93 -6.64 -15.05
N THR A 365 -11.27 -6.18 -16.12
CA THR A 365 -9.92 -5.59 -16.04
C THR A 365 -9.91 -4.29 -15.23
N ILE A 366 -10.93 -3.44 -15.40
CA ILE A 366 -11.06 -2.19 -14.64
C ILE A 366 -11.39 -2.52 -13.18
N TYR A 367 -12.31 -3.47 -12.95
CA TYR A 367 -12.67 -3.96 -11.63
C TYR A 367 -11.44 -4.42 -10.83
N GLN A 368 -10.60 -5.29 -11.42
CA GLN A 368 -9.40 -5.83 -10.75
C GLN A 368 -8.39 -4.74 -10.33
N ASN A 369 -8.41 -3.58 -10.97
CA ASN A 369 -7.52 -2.46 -10.69
C ASN A 369 -8.22 -1.29 -9.96
N THR A 370 -9.43 -1.52 -9.44
CA THR A 370 -10.25 -0.51 -8.76
C THR A 370 -10.54 -0.92 -7.32
N LEU A 371 -10.25 -0.02 -6.37
CA LEU A 371 -10.60 -0.22 -4.97
C LEU A 371 -11.91 0.50 -4.63
N PHE A 372 -12.94 -0.23 -4.24
CA PHE A 372 -14.15 0.36 -3.67
C PHE A 372 -13.99 0.60 -2.18
N CYS A 373 -14.25 1.84 -1.75
CA CYS A 373 -14.11 2.28 -0.37
C CYS A 373 -15.42 2.93 0.11
N ALA A 374 -16.08 2.29 1.06
CA ALA A 374 -17.21 2.89 1.78
C ALA A 374 -16.69 3.90 2.80
N VAL A 375 -17.20 5.14 2.74
CA VAL A 375 -16.70 6.22 3.61
C VAL A 375 -17.55 6.47 4.86
N GLY A 376 -18.73 5.86 4.95
CA GLY A 376 -19.66 6.05 6.07
C GLY A 376 -20.41 7.38 6.01
N GLY A 377 -20.82 7.78 4.80
CA GLY A 377 -21.64 8.96 4.53
C GLY A 377 -20.90 10.17 3.94
N LYS A 378 -21.69 11.08 3.37
CA LYS A 378 -21.25 12.24 2.57
C LYS A 378 -20.26 13.17 3.26
N GLU A 379 -20.41 13.33 4.57
CA GLU A 379 -19.56 14.23 5.36
C GLU A 379 -18.11 13.73 5.51
N GLN A 380 -17.84 12.46 5.23
CA GLN A 380 -16.47 11.92 5.24
C GLN A 380 -15.76 12.09 3.89
N LEU A 381 -16.51 12.19 2.78
CA LEU A 381 -15.95 12.40 1.45
C LEU A 381 -15.04 13.65 1.43
N LYS A 382 -15.49 14.76 2.00
CA LYS A 382 -14.72 16.02 2.06
C LYS A 382 -13.42 15.94 2.88
N LYS A 383 -13.26 14.93 3.74
CA LYS A 383 -12.02 14.71 4.49
C LYS A 383 -11.06 13.80 3.74
N ILE A 384 -11.60 12.80 3.04
CA ILE A 384 -10.83 11.77 2.35
C ILE A 384 -10.27 12.28 1.03
N VAL A 385 -11.04 13.09 0.30
CA VAL A 385 -10.65 13.62 -1.01
C VAL A 385 -9.32 14.39 -0.97
N PRO A 386 -9.09 15.36 -0.04
CA PRO A 386 -7.79 16.02 0.07
C PRO A 386 -6.63 15.05 0.27
N LEU A 387 -6.84 14.03 1.11
CA LEU A 387 -5.84 13.02 1.42
C LEU A 387 -5.48 12.17 0.20
N LEU A 388 -6.47 11.72 -0.59
CA LEU A 388 -6.20 10.99 -1.83
C LEU A 388 -5.42 11.84 -2.84
N LYS A 389 -5.72 13.14 -2.93
CA LYS A 389 -4.95 14.07 -3.78
C LYS A 389 -3.51 14.24 -3.30
N GLU A 390 -3.29 14.42 -2.00
CA GLU A 390 -1.94 14.51 -1.41
C GLU A 390 -1.11 13.24 -1.67
N LEU A 391 -1.77 12.07 -1.70
CA LEU A 391 -1.14 10.78 -2.00
C LEU A 391 -1.01 10.47 -3.50
N ASN A 392 -1.47 11.38 -4.37
CA ASN A 392 -1.56 11.17 -5.82
C ASN A 392 -2.28 9.85 -6.20
N ILE A 393 -3.43 9.60 -5.56
CA ILE A 393 -4.32 8.47 -5.85
C ILE A 393 -5.50 8.99 -6.65
N ASP A 394 -5.70 8.42 -7.84
CA ASP A 394 -6.86 8.75 -8.67
C ASP A 394 -8.13 8.23 -7.99
N TYR A 395 -9.18 9.06 -7.99
CA TYR A 395 -10.42 8.71 -7.34
C TYR A 395 -11.65 9.14 -8.12
N ARG A 396 -12.75 8.42 -7.88
CA ARG A 396 -14.10 8.72 -8.35
C ARG A 396 -15.05 8.64 -7.17
N ILE A 397 -16.05 9.51 -7.14
CA ILE A 397 -17.08 9.49 -6.10
C ILE A 397 -18.40 9.06 -6.75
N ILE A 398 -19.05 8.05 -6.19
CA ILE A 398 -20.44 7.74 -6.50
C ILE A 398 -21.28 8.15 -5.30
N ALA A 399 -22.23 9.06 -5.53
CA ALA A 399 -23.09 9.59 -4.49
C ALA A 399 -24.56 9.62 -4.92
N ASP A 400 -25.44 9.53 -3.94
CA ASP A 400 -26.88 9.62 -4.17
C ASP A 400 -27.26 11.04 -4.62
N ILE A 401 -28.40 11.17 -5.31
CA ILE A 401 -28.86 12.45 -5.86
C ILE A 401 -29.04 13.54 -4.80
N ASP A 402 -29.32 13.17 -3.55
CA ASP A 402 -29.51 14.11 -2.46
C ASP A 402 -28.19 14.77 -1.99
N LEU A 403 -27.04 14.44 -2.60
CA LEU A 403 -25.81 15.25 -2.46
C LEU A 403 -26.05 16.72 -2.87
N ILE A 404 -26.90 16.97 -3.87
CA ILE A 404 -27.22 18.33 -4.35
C ILE A 404 -28.25 19.04 -3.45
N ASN A 405 -28.79 18.39 -2.43
CA ASN A 405 -29.82 19.02 -1.59
C ASN A 405 -29.25 20.07 -0.64
N ASN A 406 -27.93 20.06 -0.40
CA ASN A 406 -27.27 20.92 0.57
C ASN A 406 -26.13 21.69 -0.11
N ILE A 407 -26.32 23.01 -0.24
CA ILE A 407 -25.31 23.95 -0.76
C ILE A 407 -24.00 23.85 0.00
N ASP A 408 -24.04 23.83 1.33
CA ASP A 408 -22.82 23.86 2.15
C ASP A 408 -22.05 22.54 2.05
N SER A 409 -22.73 21.39 2.10
CA SER A 409 -22.08 20.08 1.94
C SER A 409 -21.46 19.93 0.55
N LEU A 410 -22.19 20.29 -0.51
CA LEU A 410 -21.66 20.21 -1.88
C LEU A 410 -20.49 21.17 -2.10
N LYS A 411 -20.62 22.41 -1.60
CA LYS A 411 -19.54 23.41 -1.64
C LYS A 411 -18.29 22.92 -0.92
N GLN A 412 -18.44 22.36 0.28
CA GLN A 412 -17.31 21.83 1.04
C GLN A 412 -16.64 20.65 0.33
N LEU A 413 -17.41 19.75 -0.28
CA LEU A 413 -16.86 18.63 -1.04
C LEU A 413 -16.07 19.10 -2.26
N LEU A 414 -16.67 19.92 -3.13
CA LEU A 414 -15.99 20.44 -4.33
C LEU A 414 -14.75 21.25 -3.96
N ASN A 415 -14.87 22.14 -2.98
CA ASN A 415 -13.75 22.97 -2.53
C ASN A 415 -12.66 22.18 -1.81
N SER A 416 -12.97 20.99 -1.28
CA SER A 416 -11.96 20.08 -0.71
C SER A 416 -11.09 19.42 -1.79
N ALA A 417 -11.65 19.22 -2.98
CA ALA A 417 -10.91 18.74 -4.13
C ALA A 417 -10.12 19.89 -4.77
N ILE A 418 -10.79 20.99 -5.13
CA ILE A 418 -10.22 22.11 -5.88
C ILE A 418 -10.68 23.40 -5.21
N PRO A 419 -9.78 24.24 -4.69
CA PRO A 419 -10.16 25.50 -4.05
C PRO A 419 -11.08 26.35 -4.93
N GLU A 420 -12.15 26.88 -4.32
CA GLU A 420 -13.15 27.75 -4.98
C GLU A 420 -13.96 27.15 -6.14
N CYS A 421 -13.80 25.86 -6.45
CA CYS A 421 -14.49 25.16 -7.54
C CYS A 421 -16.03 25.34 -7.52
N TYR A 422 -16.65 25.36 -6.34
CA TYR A 422 -18.11 25.55 -6.23
C TYR A 422 -18.61 26.88 -6.83
N ASN A 423 -17.76 27.92 -6.90
CA ASN A 423 -18.16 29.22 -7.40
C ASN A 423 -18.63 29.17 -8.87
N GLU A 424 -18.13 28.21 -9.65
CA GLU A 424 -18.49 28.02 -11.07
C GLU A 424 -19.93 27.54 -11.26
N ILE A 425 -20.48 26.81 -10.28
CA ILE A 425 -21.83 26.22 -10.34
C ILE A 425 -22.82 26.85 -9.34
N ALA A 426 -22.35 27.76 -8.47
CA ALA A 426 -23.13 28.30 -7.36
C ALA A 426 -24.46 28.95 -7.77
N VAL A 427 -24.47 29.68 -8.89
CA VAL A 427 -25.66 30.39 -9.39
C VAL A 427 -26.70 29.38 -9.89
N GLN A 428 -26.27 28.40 -10.67
CA GLN A 428 -27.10 27.35 -11.25
C GLN A 428 -27.68 26.47 -10.14
N HIS A 429 -26.85 26.08 -9.18
CA HIS A 429 -27.25 25.28 -8.04
C HIS A 429 -28.30 25.98 -7.17
N LYS A 430 -28.08 27.26 -6.84
CA LYS A 430 -29.05 28.04 -6.06
C LYS A 430 -30.39 28.19 -6.80
N LYS A 431 -30.34 28.52 -8.10
CA LYS A 431 -31.54 28.61 -8.95
C LYS A 431 -32.27 27.27 -9.06
N PHE A 432 -31.54 26.16 -9.15
CA PHE A 432 -32.14 24.83 -9.18
C PHE A 432 -32.94 24.56 -7.91
N LEU A 433 -32.36 24.79 -6.74
CA LEU A 433 -33.06 24.58 -5.46
C LEU A 433 -34.28 25.49 -5.29
N GLU A 434 -34.16 26.76 -5.66
CA GLU A 434 -35.27 27.73 -5.63
C GLU A 434 -36.41 27.32 -6.58
N ASN A 435 -36.10 26.99 -7.83
CA ASN A 435 -37.08 26.58 -8.82
C ASN A 435 -37.72 25.23 -8.46
N PHE A 436 -36.90 24.26 -8.02
CA PHE A 436 -37.37 22.95 -7.61
C PHE A 436 -38.38 23.10 -6.47
N GLN A 437 -38.03 23.85 -5.41
CA GLN A 437 -38.95 24.14 -4.31
C GLN A 437 -40.21 24.86 -4.79
N LYS A 438 -40.09 25.90 -5.62
CA LYS A 438 -41.22 26.68 -6.13
C LYS A 438 -42.21 25.83 -6.95
N GLU A 439 -41.70 24.94 -7.79
CA GLU A 439 -42.52 24.15 -8.71
C GLU A 439 -43.08 22.87 -8.06
N THR A 440 -42.37 22.29 -7.08
CA THR A 440 -42.89 21.20 -6.23
C THR A 440 -43.76 21.71 -5.08
N ASN A 441 -43.73 23.00 -4.74
CA ASN A 441 -44.60 23.63 -3.74
C ASN A 441 -46.10 23.59 -4.07
N SER A 442 -46.50 23.16 -5.27
CA SER A 442 -47.89 22.80 -5.56
C SER A 442 -48.40 21.60 -4.73
N GLN A 443 -47.50 20.86 -4.07
CA GLN A 443 -47.81 19.80 -3.09
C GLN A 443 -47.55 20.19 -1.62
N VAL A 444 -47.08 21.41 -1.35
CA VAL A 444 -46.74 21.86 0.02
C VAL A 444 -47.94 22.55 0.66
N LYS A 445 -48.33 22.06 1.84
CA LYS A 445 -49.39 22.67 2.66
C LYS A 445 -48.95 24.09 3.04
N THR A 446 -49.80 25.09 2.78
CA THR A 446 -49.51 26.48 3.21
C THR A 446 -49.38 26.55 4.72
N GLN A 447 -48.73 27.60 5.24
CA GLN A 447 -48.63 27.84 6.68
C GLN A 447 -50.00 27.82 7.37
N GLU A 448 -51.05 28.26 6.68
CA GLU A 448 -52.44 28.21 7.17
C GLU A 448 -52.97 26.77 7.27
N VAL A 449 -52.70 25.92 6.27
CA VAL A 449 -53.09 24.51 6.28
C VAL A 449 -52.32 23.72 7.35
N ILE A 450 -51.01 23.94 7.47
CA ILE A 450 -50.19 23.32 8.52
C ILE A 450 -50.69 23.76 9.91
N ARG A 451 -51.01 25.04 10.08
CA ARG A 451 -51.56 25.57 11.34
C ARG A 451 -52.91 24.93 11.66
N ALA A 452 -53.78 24.75 10.66
CA ALA A 452 -55.08 24.11 10.85
C ALA A 452 -54.96 22.63 11.27
N GLU A 453 -54.07 21.87 10.64
CA GLU A 453 -53.85 20.46 10.99
C GLU A 453 -53.15 20.28 12.33
N ILE A 454 -52.15 21.10 12.64
CA ILE A 454 -51.51 21.10 13.96
C ILE A 454 -52.53 21.46 15.04
N ASN A 455 -53.39 22.45 14.79
CA ASN A 455 -54.48 22.81 15.70
C ASN A 455 -55.47 21.66 15.90
N SER A 456 -55.74 20.85 14.87
CA SER A 456 -56.62 19.68 14.97
C SER A 456 -56.03 18.49 15.76
N LEU A 457 -54.71 18.47 15.97
CA LEU A 457 -54.01 17.47 16.76
C LEU A 457 -54.01 17.77 18.27
N PHE A 458 -54.35 19.00 18.66
CA PHE A 458 -54.56 19.34 20.06
C PHE A 458 -55.92 18.84 20.53
N ASN A 459 -55.94 18.20 21.70
CA ASN A 459 -57.13 17.74 22.39
C ASN A 459 -57.20 18.36 23.79
N GLU A 460 -58.21 18.03 24.59
CA GLU A 460 -58.38 18.56 25.96
C GLU A 460 -57.35 18.02 26.97
N ASP A 461 -56.41 17.19 26.55
CA ASP A 461 -55.39 16.63 27.44
C ASP A 461 -54.40 17.71 27.88
N LYS A 462 -54.03 17.68 29.17
CA LYS A 462 -53.11 18.65 29.78
C LYS A 462 -51.68 18.59 29.21
N TYR A 463 -51.28 17.46 28.62
CA TYR A 463 -49.92 17.24 28.10
C TYR A 463 -49.97 16.58 26.72
N ILE A 464 -49.06 16.99 25.83
CA ILE A 464 -48.92 16.42 24.48
C ILE A 464 -48.38 14.99 24.58
N SER A 465 -49.05 14.03 23.96
CA SER A 465 -48.58 12.64 23.89
C SER A 465 -47.36 12.48 22.97
N SER A 466 -46.53 11.45 23.18
CA SER A 466 -45.40 11.13 22.31
C SER A 466 -45.83 10.90 20.85
N LYS A 467 -46.99 10.26 20.64
CA LYS A 467 -47.59 10.03 19.33
C LYS A 467 -48.01 11.34 18.64
N THR A 468 -48.62 12.27 19.39
CA THR A 468 -48.99 13.59 18.88
C THR A 468 -47.76 14.43 18.54
N ALA A 469 -46.71 14.36 19.36
CA ALA A 469 -45.44 15.03 19.09
C ALA A 469 -44.72 14.47 17.84
N GLU A 470 -44.79 13.16 17.60
CA GLU A 470 -44.30 12.53 16.37
C GLU A 470 -45.09 12.95 15.13
N GLN A 471 -46.42 13.03 15.24
CA GLN A 471 -47.30 13.50 14.15
C GLN A 471 -47.09 14.99 13.83
N MET A 472 -46.88 15.84 14.84
CA MET A 472 -46.50 17.24 14.60
C MET A 472 -45.13 17.35 13.94
N LYS A 473 -44.15 16.52 14.37
CA LYS A 473 -42.83 16.44 13.72
C LYS A 473 -42.92 15.94 12.28
N SER A 474 -43.83 15.02 11.95
CA SER A 474 -44.01 14.54 10.58
C SER A 474 -44.63 15.62 9.67
N LEU A 475 -45.68 16.31 10.14
CA LEU A 475 -46.30 17.42 9.41
C LEU A 475 -45.33 18.57 9.11
N LEU A 476 -44.43 18.86 10.06
CA LEU A 476 -43.37 19.86 9.86
C LEU A 476 -42.20 19.32 9.01
N ARG A 477 -42.01 18.00 8.91
CA ARG A 477 -40.97 17.35 8.08
C ARG A 477 -41.33 17.33 6.60
N ASP A 478 -42.62 17.30 6.25
CA ASP A 478 -43.13 17.28 4.87
C ASP A 478 -42.96 18.61 4.12
N VAL A 479 -42.34 19.62 4.76
CA VAL A 479 -41.94 20.89 4.12
C VAL A 479 -40.70 20.71 3.22
N ASN A 480 -39.97 19.60 3.34
CA ASN A 480 -38.68 19.41 2.66
C ASN A 480 -38.82 18.63 1.35
N ASN A 481 -39.33 19.29 0.29
CA ASN A 481 -39.55 18.72 -1.06
C ASN A 481 -38.31 18.01 -1.63
N LEU A 482 -37.12 18.39 -1.18
CA LEU A 482 -35.85 17.81 -1.59
C LEU A 482 -35.68 16.33 -1.23
N LYS A 483 -36.45 15.81 -0.26
CA LYS A 483 -36.52 14.36 0.00
C LYS A 483 -37.13 13.57 -1.15
N LEU A 484 -37.99 14.20 -1.96
CA LEU A 484 -38.58 13.57 -3.14
C LEU A 484 -37.54 13.25 -4.20
N LEU A 485 -36.42 14.00 -4.24
CA LEU A 485 -35.31 13.66 -5.12
C LEU A 485 -34.71 12.31 -4.73
N LYS A 486 -34.55 12.05 -3.44
CA LYS A 486 -33.99 10.78 -2.96
C LYS A 486 -34.86 9.58 -3.37
N THR A 487 -36.18 9.70 -3.20
CA THR A 487 -37.09 8.60 -3.49
C THR A 487 -37.52 8.51 -4.95
N GLY A 488 -37.57 9.60 -5.71
CA GLY A 488 -38.07 9.60 -7.09
C GLY A 488 -37.03 9.98 -8.14
N GLY A 489 -35.80 10.28 -7.73
CA GLY A 489 -34.70 10.64 -8.62
C GLY A 489 -35.02 11.79 -9.55
N LYS A 490 -34.43 11.73 -10.74
CA LYS A 490 -34.65 12.68 -11.84
C LYS A 490 -36.10 12.77 -12.31
N ALA A 491 -36.89 11.70 -12.15
CA ALA A 491 -38.28 11.67 -12.63
C ALA A 491 -39.19 12.67 -11.91
N VAL A 492 -38.82 13.10 -10.69
CA VAL A 492 -39.57 14.09 -9.91
C VAL A 492 -39.12 15.52 -10.20
N ILE A 493 -38.04 15.71 -10.98
CA ILE A 493 -37.56 17.04 -11.35
C ILE A 493 -38.57 17.68 -12.32
N PRO A 494 -39.13 18.87 -11.98
CA PRO A 494 -40.05 19.57 -12.86
C PRO A 494 -39.46 19.84 -14.25
N GLN A 495 -40.28 19.74 -15.29
CA GLN A 495 -39.83 19.95 -16.67
C GLN A 495 -39.36 21.39 -16.93
N GLY A 496 -38.58 21.59 -17.99
CA GLY A 496 -38.11 22.92 -18.40
C GLY A 496 -36.81 23.32 -17.71
N ASP A 497 -36.80 24.50 -17.09
CA ASP A 497 -35.58 25.11 -16.56
C ASP A 497 -34.93 24.28 -15.44
N CYS A 498 -35.72 23.60 -14.60
CA CYS A 498 -35.22 22.71 -13.54
C CYS A 498 -34.38 21.54 -14.09
N VAL A 499 -34.87 20.83 -15.12
CA VAL A 499 -34.11 19.75 -15.79
C VAL A 499 -32.84 20.29 -16.44
N ARG A 500 -32.90 21.46 -17.09
CA ARG A 500 -31.71 22.08 -17.71
C ARG A 500 -30.64 22.40 -16.66
N LEU A 501 -31.03 23.01 -15.54
CA LEU A 501 -30.11 23.34 -14.43
C LEU A 501 -29.54 22.08 -13.77
N PHE A 502 -30.38 21.07 -13.53
CA PHE A 502 -29.93 19.78 -13.00
C PHE A 502 -28.87 19.14 -13.90
N LYS A 503 -29.09 19.13 -15.22
CA LYS A 503 -28.10 18.59 -16.17
C LYS A 503 -26.77 19.36 -16.10
N GLN A 504 -26.81 20.69 -16.04
CA GLN A 504 -25.60 21.51 -15.88
C GLN A 504 -24.85 21.17 -14.59
N ILE A 505 -25.56 20.93 -13.49
CA ILE A 505 -24.96 20.53 -12.21
C ILE A 505 -24.33 19.15 -12.34
N VAL A 506 -25.06 18.15 -12.85
CA VAL A 506 -24.54 16.77 -12.98
C VAL A 506 -23.34 16.70 -13.92
N ASP A 507 -23.38 17.40 -15.05
CA ASP A 507 -22.26 17.43 -16.01
C ASP A 507 -21.02 18.08 -15.35
N PHE A 508 -21.20 19.19 -14.62
CA PHE A 508 -20.12 19.81 -13.85
C PHE A 508 -19.55 18.90 -12.75
N LEU A 509 -20.41 18.15 -12.05
CA LEU A 509 -19.96 17.19 -11.04
C LEU A 509 -19.16 16.04 -11.67
N LYS A 510 -19.57 15.53 -12.83
CA LYS A 510 -18.84 14.50 -13.58
C LYS A 510 -17.45 14.98 -13.99
N GLU A 511 -17.31 16.21 -14.48
CA GLU A 511 -16.01 16.82 -14.79
C GLU A 511 -15.07 16.91 -13.58
N ASN A 512 -15.63 16.90 -12.36
CA ASN A 512 -14.92 16.91 -11.09
C ASN A 512 -14.88 15.54 -10.40
N ASN A 513 -15.02 14.43 -11.16
CA ASN A 513 -14.98 13.05 -10.68
C ASN A 513 -16.10 12.66 -9.69
N ILE A 514 -17.23 13.37 -9.69
CA ILE A 514 -18.40 13.10 -8.85
C ILE A 514 -19.57 12.64 -9.73
N TYR A 515 -19.94 11.36 -9.59
CA TYR A 515 -20.99 10.72 -10.34
C TYR A 515 -22.24 10.58 -9.47
N VAL A 516 -23.24 11.38 -9.81
CA VAL A 516 -24.51 11.40 -9.09
C VAL A 516 -25.45 10.34 -9.64
N LEU A 517 -26.04 9.54 -8.75
CA LEU A 517 -27.03 8.54 -9.12
C LEU A 517 -28.37 9.20 -9.49
N GLU A 518 -28.63 9.35 -10.80
CA GLU A 518 -29.82 10.06 -11.29
C GLU A 518 -31.15 9.39 -10.91
N CYS A 519 -31.17 8.09 -10.61
CA CYS A 519 -32.39 7.38 -10.18
C CYS A 519 -32.73 7.54 -8.69
N GLY A 520 -31.89 8.22 -7.90
CA GLY A 520 -32.12 8.46 -6.48
C GLY A 520 -31.14 7.70 -5.60
N GLU A 521 -31.51 6.46 -5.28
CA GLU A 521 -30.74 5.49 -4.47
C GLU A 521 -30.62 4.16 -5.24
N ILE A 522 -29.71 3.29 -4.82
CA ILE A 522 -29.45 1.99 -5.49
C ILE A 522 -30.71 1.13 -5.62
N GLU A 523 -31.64 1.23 -4.65
CA GLU A 523 -32.89 0.48 -4.63
C GLU A 523 -33.80 0.76 -5.83
N ARG A 524 -33.58 1.90 -6.51
CA ARG A 524 -34.35 2.31 -7.68
C ARG A 524 -33.90 1.66 -8.97
N PHE A 525 -32.74 0.99 -8.99
CA PHE A 525 -32.36 0.16 -10.14
C PHE A 525 -33.29 -1.04 -10.30
N VAL A 526 -33.71 -1.66 -9.19
CA VAL A 526 -34.56 -2.87 -9.19
C VAL A 526 -35.73 -2.66 -8.22
N PRO A 527 -36.77 -1.90 -8.62
CA PRO A 527 -37.82 -1.40 -7.72
C PRO A 527 -38.83 -2.47 -7.28
N ASP A 528 -38.86 -3.64 -7.91
CA ASP A 528 -39.72 -4.76 -7.53
C ASP A 528 -39.20 -5.55 -6.31
N ILE A 529 -37.95 -5.28 -5.89
CA ILE A 529 -37.38 -5.80 -4.64
C ILE A 529 -37.62 -4.82 -3.50
N SER A 530 -38.19 -5.32 -2.41
CA SER A 530 -38.35 -4.54 -1.17
C SER A 530 -37.17 -4.72 -0.23
N GLY A 531 -36.75 -3.62 0.40
CA GLY A 531 -35.65 -3.60 1.35
C GLY A 531 -34.91 -2.27 1.27
N HIS A 532 -33.83 -2.15 2.03
CA HIS A 532 -32.88 -1.05 1.94
C HIS A 532 -31.46 -1.54 2.21
N GLY A 533 -30.48 -0.87 1.60
CA GLY A 533 -29.06 -1.14 1.78
C GLY A 533 -28.71 -2.62 1.53
N ASN A 534 -27.94 -3.22 2.44
CA ASN A 534 -27.44 -4.58 2.26
C ASN A 534 -28.54 -5.64 2.13
N ASN A 535 -29.69 -5.47 2.82
CA ASN A 535 -30.83 -6.38 2.70
C ASN A 535 -31.44 -6.33 1.29
N TRP A 536 -31.52 -5.14 0.70
CA TRP A 536 -31.96 -5.02 -0.69
C TRP A 536 -30.95 -5.66 -1.65
N VAL A 537 -29.65 -5.39 -1.50
CA VAL A 537 -28.59 -5.95 -2.35
C VAL A 537 -28.62 -7.48 -2.36
N GLU A 538 -28.70 -8.11 -1.18
CA GLU A 538 -28.77 -9.58 -1.06
C GLU A 538 -30.01 -10.16 -1.75
N LYS A 539 -31.19 -9.58 -1.52
CA LYS A 539 -32.42 -10.02 -2.17
C LYS A 539 -32.39 -9.84 -3.68
N THR A 540 -31.83 -8.72 -4.14
CA THR A 540 -31.68 -8.40 -5.56
C THR A 540 -30.81 -9.44 -6.25
N PHE A 541 -29.62 -9.73 -5.73
CA PHE A 541 -28.75 -10.77 -6.31
C PHE A 541 -29.28 -12.19 -6.13
N THR A 542 -30.08 -12.48 -5.10
CA THR A 542 -30.72 -13.80 -4.95
C THR A 542 -31.84 -14.01 -5.97
N LYS A 543 -32.64 -12.99 -6.26
CA LYS A 543 -33.74 -13.09 -7.22
C LYS A 543 -33.26 -13.02 -8.67
N TYR A 544 -32.27 -12.17 -8.92
CA TYR A 544 -31.69 -11.89 -10.22
C TYR A 544 -30.20 -12.19 -10.18
N GLU A 545 -29.85 -13.48 -10.17
CA GLU A 545 -28.45 -13.91 -10.07
C GLU A 545 -27.60 -13.49 -11.28
N ASP A 546 -28.21 -13.44 -12.47
CA ASP A 546 -27.55 -13.06 -13.72
C ASP A 546 -27.47 -11.54 -13.86
N ILE A 547 -26.26 -10.98 -13.68
CA ILE A 547 -26.00 -9.55 -13.85
C ILE A 547 -26.23 -9.08 -15.29
N SER A 548 -26.29 -9.99 -16.28
CA SER A 548 -26.62 -9.67 -17.67
C SER A 548 -28.12 -9.45 -17.93
N ALA A 549 -28.99 -9.76 -16.97
CA ALA A 549 -30.44 -9.54 -17.07
C ALA A 549 -30.82 -8.05 -17.26
N ASP A 550 -31.93 -7.82 -17.95
CA ASP A 550 -32.45 -6.48 -18.29
C ASP A 550 -32.73 -5.60 -17.06
N VAL A 551 -33.02 -6.21 -15.91
CA VAL A 551 -33.26 -5.50 -14.64
C VAL A 551 -32.05 -4.66 -14.21
N TYR A 552 -30.84 -5.01 -14.67
CA TYR A 552 -29.61 -4.29 -14.37
C TYR A 552 -29.19 -3.31 -15.47
N ASP A 553 -29.95 -3.14 -16.56
CA ASP A 553 -29.56 -2.29 -17.70
C ASP A 553 -29.20 -0.86 -17.29
N GLU A 554 -30.02 -0.23 -16.44
CA GLU A 554 -29.77 1.13 -15.98
C GLU A 554 -28.54 1.20 -15.06
N ALA A 555 -28.32 0.17 -14.22
CA ALA A 555 -27.14 0.06 -13.37
C ALA A 555 -25.86 -0.11 -14.21
N ARG A 556 -25.90 -0.97 -15.23
CA ARG A 556 -24.80 -1.18 -16.18
C ARG A 556 -24.48 0.11 -16.94
N LYS A 557 -25.49 0.82 -17.46
CA LYS A 557 -25.29 2.11 -18.15
C LYS A 557 -24.66 3.16 -17.23
N PHE A 558 -25.12 3.22 -15.97
CA PHE A 558 -24.54 4.12 -14.99
C PHE A 558 -23.07 3.80 -14.73
N ILE A 559 -22.73 2.55 -14.44
CA ILE A 559 -21.33 2.14 -14.20
C ILE A 559 -20.44 2.37 -15.42
N ARG A 560 -20.93 2.08 -16.64
CA ARG A 560 -20.23 2.45 -17.87
C ARG A 560 -19.89 3.94 -17.92
N THR A 561 -20.81 4.81 -17.51
CA THR A 561 -20.58 6.27 -17.47
C THR A 561 -19.52 6.68 -16.42
N VAL A 562 -19.30 5.87 -15.39
CA VAL A 562 -18.30 6.15 -14.34
C VAL A 562 -16.87 5.82 -14.82
N PHE A 563 -16.71 4.79 -15.66
CA PHE A 563 -15.40 4.25 -16.03
C PHE A 563 -15.01 4.40 -17.51
N ILE A 564 -15.96 4.75 -18.39
CA ILE A 564 -15.77 5.06 -19.81
C ILE A 564 -15.89 6.57 -19.99
#